data_AF-A0A1Y2PGM1-F1
#
_entry.id   AF-A0A1Y2PGM1-F1
#
_cell.length_a   1.000
_cell.length_b   1.000
_cell.length_c   1.000
_cell.angle_alpha   90.00
_cell.angle_beta   90.00
_cell.angle_gamma   90.00
#
_symmetry.space_group_name_H-M   'P 1'
#
loop_
_entity.id
_entity.type
_entity.pdbx_description
1 polymer ?
#
loop_
_entity_poly.entity_id
_entity_poly.type
_entity_poly.pdbx_seq_one_letter_code
_entity_poly.pdbx_strand_id
1 'polypeptide(L)'
;MKKLLLPVYKKDNHPRASHPYYILFNIGQTLEFTSKRKAEDYARLISSYIVDTIRMLNTIQKELYGIYLDNYFRLSGWWSVRIRPKLDCYLEDIEYFDKEYGRGNACIKFISFYRILNSVEDACKILRRAIKSIKDYNTLGKLNSFLQLLKNVYKHVDKLKKGRGDVQYKENTMKVVHIKTKSKKASDSMT
;
A
#
# COMPACT_ATOMS: atom_id res chain seq x y z
N MET A 1 -11.62 -9.83 -10.68
CA MET A 1 -11.11 -8.78 -9.77
C MET A 1 -11.64 -7.42 -10.21
N LYS A 2 -12.47 -6.80 -9.37
CA LYS A 2 -13.11 -5.51 -9.68
C LYS A 2 -12.11 -4.38 -9.46
N LYS A 3 -11.97 -3.49 -10.45
CA LYS A 3 -11.01 -2.37 -10.41
C LYS A 3 -11.27 -1.46 -9.20
N LEU A 4 -10.21 -0.98 -8.57
CA LEU A 4 -10.33 0.13 -7.62
C LEU A 4 -10.69 1.40 -8.40
N LEU A 5 -11.77 2.07 -8.00
CA LEU A 5 -12.18 3.36 -8.58
C LEU A 5 -12.11 4.42 -7.48
N LEU A 6 -11.07 5.25 -7.53
CA LEU A 6 -10.90 6.37 -6.61
C LEU A 6 -11.60 7.60 -7.19
N PRO A 7 -12.71 8.09 -6.59
CA PRO A 7 -13.38 9.29 -7.04
C PRO A 7 -12.54 10.54 -6.75
N VAL A 8 -12.59 11.50 -7.68
CA VAL A 8 -12.03 12.83 -7.52
C VAL A 8 -13.15 13.77 -7.10
N TYR A 9 -12.96 14.44 -5.97
CA TYR A 9 -13.91 15.41 -5.42
C TYR A 9 -13.45 16.84 -5.69
N LYS A 10 -14.39 17.79 -5.68
CA LYS A 10 -14.13 19.23 -5.77
C LYS A 10 -14.53 19.89 -4.45
N LYS A 11 -13.74 20.85 -3.98
CA LYS A 11 -14.06 21.66 -2.79
C LYS A 11 -15.09 22.70 -3.16
N ASP A 12 -16.37 22.41 -2.93
CA ASP A 12 -17.46 23.31 -3.33
C ASP A 12 -17.52 24.59 -2.49
N ASN A 13 -17.04 24.54 -1.24
CA ASN A 13 -17.11 25.67 -0.29
C ASN A 13 -15.94 26.67 -0.39
N HIS A 14 -14.98 26.46 -1.29
CA HIS A 14 -13.78 27.31 -1.42
C HIS A 14 -13.46 27.63 -2.88
N PRO A 15 -14.17 28.59 -3.51
CA PRO A 15 -13.98 28.94 -4.93
C PRO A 15 -12.58 29.50 -5.26
N ARG A 16 -11.79 29.91 -4.26
CA ARG A 16 -10.40 30.40 -4.41
C ARG A 16 -9.35 29.43 -3.85
N ALA A 17 -9.69 28.17 -3.60
CA ALA A 17 -8.71 27.21 -3.11
C ALA A 17 -7.58 27.00 -4.13
N SER A 18 -6.33 27.14 -3.69
CA SER A 18 -5.14 26.83 -4.50
C SER A 18 -5.16 25.37 -5.03
N HIS A 19 -5.76 24.45 -4.25
CA HIS A 19 -5.93 23.04 -4.60
C HIS A 19 -7.42 22.65 -4.47
N PRO A 20 -8.24 22.89 -5.52
CA PRO A 20 -9.68 22.71 -5.43
C PRO A 20 -10.13 21.26 -5.61
N TYR A 21 -9.25 20.34 -6.05
CA TYR A 21 -9.59 18.94 -6.28
C TYR A 21 -8.89 18.04 -5.26
N TYR A 22 -9.52 16.94 -4.83
CA TYR A 22 -8.89 16.01 -3.90
C TYR A 22 -9.34 14.56 -4.09
N ILE A 23 -8.50 13.64 -3.61
CA ILE A 23 -8.78 12.20 -3.49
C ILE A 23 -8.74 11.83 -2.02
N LEU A 24 -9.70 11.02 -1.58
CA LEU A 24 -9.78 10.55 -0.19
C LEU A 24 -9.26 9.11 -0.09
N PHE A 25 -8.23 8.91 0.72
CA PHE A 25 -7.60 7.59 0.95
C PHE A 25 -8.04 6.94 2.25
N ASN A 26 -8.30 7.75 3.29
CA ASN A 26 -8.78 7.32 4.60
C ASN A 26 -9.52 8.49 5.27
N ILE A 27 -10.19 8.23 6.40
CA ILE A 27 -10.73 9.25 7.29
C ILE A 27 -9.59 10.24 7.63
N GLY A 28 -9.78 11.51 7.28
CA GLY A 28 -8.80 12.58 7.51
C GLY A 28 -7.57 12.55 6.59
N GLN A 29 -7.44 11.59 5.68
CA GLN A 29 -6.33 11.52 4.72
C GLN A 29 -6.82 11.86 3.32
N THR A 30 -6.50 13.07 2.87
CA THR A 30 -6.80 13.56 1.53
C THR A 30 -5.51 13.97 0.82
N LEU A 31 -5.50 13.78 -0.50
CA LEU A 31 -4.46 14.31 -1.36
C LEU A 31 -5.07 15.33 -2.30
N GLU A 32 -4.51 16.53 -2.31
CA GLU A 32 -5.07 17.68 -3.00
C GLU A 32 -4.33 18.01 -4.29
N PHE A 33 -5.05 18.55 -5.26
CA PHE A 33 -4.58 18.81 -6.61
C PHE A 33 -5.08 20.16 -7.11
N THR A 34 -4.23 20.80 -7.91
CA THR A 34 -4.55 22.06 -8.60
C THR A 34 -5.50 21.86 -9.80
N SER A 35 -5.49 20.68 -10.40
CA SER A 35 -6.27 20.37 -11.62
C SER A 35 -6.98 19.03 -11.50
N LYS A 36 -8.23 18.98 -11.97
CA LYS A 36 -9.05 17.76 -12.08
C LYS A 36 -8.33 16.67 -12.86
N ARG A 37 -7.73 17.04 -14.01
CA ARG A 37 -7.01 16.10 -14.87
C ARG A 37 -5.84 15.44 -14.15
N LYS A 38 -5.03 16.23 -13.41
CA LYS A 38 -3.92 15.70 -12.61
C LYS A 38 -4.41 14.73 -11.52
N ALA A 39 -5.52 15.05 -10.87
CA ALA A 39 -6.13 14.17 -9.88
C ALA A 39 -6.62 12.86 -10.51
N GLU A 40 -7.31 12.92 -11.65
CA GLU A 40 -7.80 11.73 -12.36
C GLU A 40 -6.65 10.84 -12.85
N ASP A 41 -5.60 11.42 -13.41
CA ASP A 41 -4.41 10.68 -13.86
C ASP A 41 -3.72 10.00 -12.67
N TYR A 42 -3.66 10.68 -11.52
CA TYR A 42 -3.15 10.09 -10.28
C TYR A 42 -4.01 8.95 -9.76
N ALA A 43 -5.33 9.12 -9.76
CA ALA A 43 -6.29 8.10 -9.36
C ALA A 43 -6.16 6.85 -10.24
N ARG A 44 -5.99 7.01 -11.56
CA ARG A 44 -5.74 5.91 -12.50
C ARG A 44 -4.42 5.20 -12.19
N LEU A 45 -3.35 5.95 -11.96
CA LEU A 45 -2.02 5.41 -11.64
C LEU A 45 -2.06 4.53 -10.39
N ILE A 46 -2.61 5.04 -9.28
CA ILE A 46 -2.74 4.26 -8.04
C ILE A 46 -3.62 3.03 -8.25
N SER A 47 -4.75 3.20 -8.94
CA SER A 47 -5.67 2.09 -9.16
C SER A 47 -5.03 0.97 -9.98
N SER A 48 -4.23 1.31 -10.99
CA SER A 48 -3.45 0.32 -11.76
C SER A 48 -2.43 -0.37 -10.86
N TYR A 49 -1.63 0.41 -10.13
CA TYR A 49 -0.59 -0.12 -9.24
C TYR A 49 -1.16 -1.10 -8.21
N ILE A 50 -2.31 -0.78 -7.59
CA ILE A 50 -2.97 -1.66 -6.64
C ILE A 50 -3.45 -2.95 -7.30
N VAL A 51 -4.08 -2.86 -8.47
CA VAL A 51 -4.55 -4.03 -9.22
C VAL A 51 -3.37 -4.95 -9.58
N ASP A 52 -2.28 -4.40 -10.08
CA ASP A 52 -1.08 -5.18 -10.43
C ASP A 52 -0.42 -5.79 -9.19
N THR A 53 -0.40 -5.04 -8.09
CA THR A 53 0.09 -5.54 -6.80
C THR A 53 -0.76 -6.71 -6.31
N ILE A 54 -2.10 -6.63 -6.38
CA ILE A 54 -2.97 -7.75 -5.96
C ILE A 54 -2.72 -9.00 -6.81
N ARG A 55 -2.49 -8.87 -8.12
CA ARG A 55 -2.12 -10.01 -8.98
C ARG A 55 -0.80 -10.66 -8.54
N MET A 56 0.19 -9.85 -8.21
CA MET A 56 1.45 -10.35 -7.65
C MET A 56 1.21 -11.01 -6.28
N LEU A 57 0.37 -10.43 -5.41
CA LEU A 57 0.02 -11.04 -4.12
C LEU A 57 -0.70 -12.38 -4.28
N ASN A 58 -1.59 -12.52 -5.28
CA ASN A 58 -2.23 -13.80 -5.59
C ASN A 58 -1.18 -14.86 -5.95
N THR A 59 -0.15 -14.47 -6.70
CA THR A 59 0.95 -15.36 -7.07
C THR A 59 1.75 -15.77 -5.84
N ILE A 60 2.13 -14.82 -4.99
CA ILE A 60 2.83 -15.11 -3.73
C ILE A 60 1.98 -16.02 -2.85
N GLN A 61 0.68 -15.73 -2.70
CA GLN A 61 -0.21 -16.55 -1.88
C GLN A 61 -0.29 -18.00 -2.39
N LYS A 62 -0.41 -18.20 -3.70
CA LYS A 62 -0.38 -19.54 -4.30
C LYS A 62 0.93 -20.28 -3.97
N GLU A 63 2.05 -19.58 -4.07
CA GLU A 63 3.37 -20.14 -3.72
C GLU A 63 3.47 -20.46 -2.22
N LEU A 64 2.92 -19.63 -1.33
CA LEU A 64 2.88 -19.89 0.11
C LEU A 64 2.05 -21.14 0.43
N TYR A 65 0.90 -21.31 -0.23
CA TYR A 65 0.11 -22.55 -0.15
C TYR A 65 0.89 -23.77 -0.64
N GLY A 66 1.57 -23.66 -1.78
CA GLY A 66 2.42 -24.74 -2.31
C GLY A 66 3.48 -25.17 -1.30
N ILE A 67 4.24 -24.21 -0.76
CA ILE A 67 5.26 -24.45 0.27
C ILE A 67 4.67 -25.13 1.51
N TYR A 68 3.48 -24.73 1.94
CA TYR A 68 2.78 -25.34 3.06
C TYR A 68 2.45 -26.82 2.78
N LEU A 69 1.87 -27.11 1.62
CA LEU A 69 1.48 -28.47 1.24
C LEU A 69 2.69 -29.39 1.06
N ASP A 70 3.74 -28.91 0.39
CA ASP A 70 4.99 -29.66 0.16
C ASP A 70 5.68 -30.06 1.47
N ASN A 71 5.48 -29.27 2.52
CA ASN A 71 6.08 -29.51 3.84
C ASN A 71 5.08 -30.01 4.88
N TYR A 72 3.82 -30.26 4.51
CA TYR A 72 2.74 -30.54 5.46
C TYR A 72 3.08 -31.68 6.44
N PHE A 73 3.59 -32.80 5.92
CA PHE A 73 3.97 -33.96 6.72
C PHE A 73 5.27 -33.79 7.51
N ARG A 74 6.10 -32.80 7.15
CA ARG A 74 7.35 -32.47 7.85
C ARG A 74 7.12 -31.47 8.98
N LEU A 75 6.01 -30.74 8.94
CA LEU A 75 5.63 -29.78 9.95
C LEU A 75 4.90 -30.47 11.09
N SER A 76 5.13 -30.01 12.32
CA SER A 76 4.35 -30.46 13.47
C SER A 76 2.89 -29.99 13.34
N GLY A 77 1.96 -30.74 13.93
CA GLY A 77 0.54 -30.38 13.94
C GLY A 77 0.27 -28.97 14.49
N TRP A 78 1.07 -28.54 15.47
CA TRP A 78 1.02 -27.18 16.02
C TRP A 78 1.29 -26.09 14.97
N TRP A 79 2.25 -26.32 14.06
CA TRP A 79 2.50 -25.39 12.95
C TRP A 79 1.31 -25.35 11.98
N SER A 80 0.75 -26.51 11.63
CA SER A 80 -0.40 -26.60 10.73
C SER A 80 -1.62 -25.84 11.24
N VAL A 81 -1.93 -25.95 12.53
CA VAL A 81 -3.04 -25.21 13.18
C VAL A 81 -2.83 -23.69 13.12
N ARG A 82 -1.59 -23.21 13.06
CA ARG A 82 -1.29 -21.77 12.99
C ARG A 82 -1.15 -21.23 11.57
N ILE A 83 -0.56 -22.01 10.66
CA ILE A 83 -0.31 -21.60 9.27
C ILE A 83 -1.62 -21.51 8.51
N ARG A 84 -2.46 -22.55 8.61
CA ARG A 84 -3.68 -22.66 7.80
C ARG A 84 -4.62 -21.46 7.95
N PRO A 85 -4.99 -21.00 9.17
CA PRO A 85 -5.84 -19.81 9.31
C PRO A 85 -5.22 -18.56 8.67
N LYS A 86 -3.89 -18.39 8.73
CA LYS A 86 -3.22 -17.25 8.11
C LYS A 86 -3.24 -17.30 6.59
N LEU A 87 -3.18 -18.50 6.01
CA LEU A 87 -3.36 -18.69 4.58
C LEU A 87 -4.82 -18.47 4.14
N ASP A 88 -5.79 -18.87 4.98
CA ASP A 88 -7.22 -18.74 4.70
C ASP A 88 -7.71 -17.29 4.80
N CYS A 89 -7.20 -16.48 5.76
CA CYS A 89 -7.54 -15.06 5.91
C CYS A 89 -7.38 -14.24 4.62
N TYR A 90 -6.42 -14.63 3.76
CA TYR A 90 -6.22 -13.97 2.47
C TYR A 90 -7.46 -14.03 1.58
N LEU A 91 -8.15 -15.18 1.55
CA LEU A 91 -9.31 -15.39 0.70
C LEU A 91 -10.46 -14.48 1.14
N GLU A 92 -10.68 -14.38 2.45
CA GLU A 92 -11.67 -13.48 3.03
C GLU A 92 -11.37 -12.00 2.72
N ASP A 93 -10.10 -11.60 2.81
CA ASP A 93 -9.67 -10.22 2.52
C ASP A 93 -9.79 -9.89 1.03
N ILE A 94 -9.51 -10.84 0.13
CA ILE A 94 -9.72 -10.67 -1.32
C ILE A 94 -11.21 -10.55 -1.65
N GLU A 95 -12.04 -11.42 -1.06
CA GLU A 95 -13.48 -11.35 -1.24
C GLU A 95 -14.00 -9.98 -0.76
N TYR A 96 -13.57 -9.53 0.41
CA TYR A 96 -13.89 -8.22 0.94
C TYR A 96 -13.44 -7.08 0.01
N PHE A 97 -12.25 -7.17 -0.60
CA PHE A 97 -11.79 -6.18 -1.57
C PHE A 97 -12.64 -6.15 -2.85
N ASP A 98 -13.08 -7.31 -3.33
CA ASP A 98 -13.89 -7.44 -4.55
C ASP A 98 -15.38 -7.10 -4.34
N LYS A 99 -15.83 -6.89 -3.10
CA LYS A 99 -17.18 -6.37 -2.82
C LYS A 99 -17.45 -5.04 -3.52
N GLU A 100 -18.72 -4.81 -3.84
CA GLU A 100 -19.17 -3.52 -4.33
C GLU A 100 -19.32 -2.54 -3.17
N TYR A 101 -18.69 -1.39 -3.35
CA TYR A 101 -18.77 -0.28 -2.42
C TYR A 101 -19.58 0.82 -3.09
N GLY A 102 -20.56 1.37 -2.38
CA GLY A 102 -21.31 2.53 -2.84
C GLY A 102 -20.41 3.74 -3.14
N ARG A 103 -20.92 4.71 -3.91
CA ARG A 103 -20.23 5.99 -4.14
C ARG A 103 -19.88 6.63 -2.79
N GLY A 104 -18.62 7.02 -2.60
CA GLY A 104 -18.10 7.54 -1.33
C GLY A 104 -17.23 6.56 -0.55
N ASN A 105 -17.43 5.25 -0.73
CA ASN A 105 -16.76 4.20 0.05
C ASN A 105 -15.49 3.63 -0.61
N ALA A 106 -14.99 4.28 -1.67
CA ALA A 106 -13.77 3.87 -2.35
C ALA A 106 -12.52 3.88 -1.45
N CYS A 107 -12.52 4.73 -0.41
CA CYS A 107 -11.48 4.74 0.62
C CYS A 107 -11.48 3.44 1.45
N ILE A 108 -12.64 2.86 1.73
CA ILE A 108 -12.76 1.57 2.42
C ILE A 108 -12.11 0.47 1.59
N LYS A 109 -12.41 0.44 0.27
CA LYS A 109 -11.76 -0.48 -0.66
C LYS A 109 -10.24 -0.29 -0.71
N PHE A 110 -9.77 0.96 -0.71
CA PHE A 110 -8.33 1.24 -0.66
C PHE A 110 -7.68 0.84 0.68
N ILE A 111 -8.37 0.98 1.82
CA ILE A 111 -7.90 0.48 3.12
C ILE A 111 -7.82 -1.05 3.11
N SER A 112 -8.81 -1.72 2.51
CA SER A 112 -8.84 -3.19 2.44
C SER A 112 -7.65 -3.80 1.69
N PHE A 113 -7.04 -3.06 0.77
CA PHE A 113 -5.78 -3.46 0.14
C PHE A 113 -4.65 -3.68 1.15
N TYR A 114 -4.59 -2.90 2.24
CA TYR A 114 -3.62 -3.14 3.31
C TYR A 114 -3.91 -4.40 4.10
N ARG A 115 -5.18 -4.80 4.24
CA ARG A 115 -5.54 -6.07 4.88
C ARG A 115 -4.98 -7.24 4.07
N ILE A 116 -5.18 -7.21 2.74
CA ILE A 116 -4.62 -8.21 1.82
C ILE A 116 -3.09 -8.28 1.98
N LEU A 117 -2.39 -7.14 1.98
CA LEU A 117 -0.94 -7.09 2.18
C LEU A 117 -0.51 -7.71 3.52
N ASN A 118 -1.18 -7.34 4.61
CA ASN A 118 -0.91 -7.85 5.94
C ASN A 118 -1.12 -9.37 6.00
N SER A 119 -2.17 -9.90 5.38
CA SER A 119 -2.49 -11.32 5.37
C SER A 119 -1.41 -12.15 4.66
N VAL A 120 -0.93 -11.69 3.49
CA VAL A 120 0.21 -12.35 2.80
C VAL A 120 1.49 -12.26 3.62
N GLU A 121 1.77 -11.11 4.23
CA GLU A 121 2.96 -10.92 5.05
C GLU A 121 2.95 -11.83 6.30
N ASP A 122 1.82 -11.92 6.98
CA ASP A 122 1.62 -12.78 8.15
C ASP A 122 1.79 -14.26 7.79
N ALA A 123 1.16 -14.70 6.70
CA ALA A 123 1.32 -16.05 6.16
C ALA A 123 2.78 -16.36 5.84
N CYS A 124 3.48 -15.44 5.18
CA CYS A 124 4.88 -15.58 4.84
C CYS A 124 5.78 -15.63 6.09
N LYS A 125 5.53 -14.78 7.09
CA LYS A 125 6.28 -14.75 8.36
C LYS A 125 6.10 -16.05 9.14
N ILE A 126 4.89 -16.59 9.20
CA ILE A 126 4.62 -17.81 9.96
C ILE A 126 5.20 -19.04 9.27
N LEU A 127 5.06 -19.15 7.94
CA LEU A 127 5.70 -20.19 7.16
C LEU A 127 7.22 -20.13 7.32
N ARG A 128 7.83 -18.94 7.27
CA ARG A 128 9.27 -18.78 7.49
C ARG A 128 9.72 -19.34 8.83
N ARG A 129 8.96 -19.13 9.90
CA ARG A 129 9.29 -19.69 11.23
C ARG A 129 9.17 -21.21 11.24
N ALA A 130 8.13 -21.74 10.60
CA ALA A 130 7.90 -23.18 10.50
C ALA A 130 8.99 -23.88 9.68
N ILE A 131 9.29 -23.38 8.48
CA ILE A 131 10.34 -23.89 7.60
C ILE A 131 11.72 -23.82 8.28
N LYS A 132 11.97 -22.80 9.11
CA LYS A 132 13.21 -22.72 9.89
C LYS A 132 13.40 -23.89 10.85
N SER A 133 12.31 -24.41 11.42
CA SER A 133 12.38 -25.55 12.34
C SER A 133 12.78 -26.86 11.66
N ILE A 134 12.46 -27.02 10.37
CA ILE A 134 12.83 -28.19 9.56
C ILE A 134 14.13 -27.98 8.75
N LYS A 135 14.83 -26.87 8.98
CA LYS A 135 16.15 -26.52 8.39
C LYS A 135 16.19 -26.54 6.85
N ASP A 136 15.08 -26.22 6.18
CA ASP A 136 15.06 -26.06 4.73
C ASP A 136 15.47 -24.62 4.33
N TYR A 137 16.77 -24.43 4.13
CA TYR A 137 17.36 -23.13 3.84
C TYR A 137 16.99 -22.59 2.45
N ASN A 138 16.72 -23.46 1.47
CA ASN A 138 16.32 -23.05 0.13
C ASN A 138 14.94 -22.38 0.17
N THR A 139 13.98 -23.03 0.83
CA THR A 139 12.65 -22.48 1.04
C THR A 139 12.69 -21.22 1.91
N LEU A 140 13.55 -21.18 2.94
CA LEU A 140 13.76 -19.95 3.73
C LEU A 140 14.26 -18.78 2.87
N GLY A 141 15.19 -19.01 1.94
CA GLY A 141 15.69 -18.01 1.00
C GLY A 141 14.55 -17.40 0.20
N LYS A 142 13.71 -18.25 -0.40
CA LYS A 142 12.52 -17.83 -1.16
C LYS A 142 11.54 -16.99 -0.32
N LEU A 143 11.24 -17.43 0.90
CA LEU A 143 10.36 -16.70 1.82
C LEU A 143 10.95 -15.34 2.24
N ASN A 144 12.27 -15.23 2.42
CA ASN A 144 12.92 -13.94 2.70
C ASN A 144 12.79 -12.99 1.50
N SER A 145 12.95 -13.48 0.27
CA SER A 145 12.76 -12.67 -0.95
C SER A 145 11.32 -12.14 -1.06
N PHE A 146 10.31 -12.96 -0.74
CA PHE A 146 8.92 -12.50 -0.68
C PHE A 146 8.72 -11.40 0.37
N LEU A 147 9.27 -11.55 1.59
CA LEU A 147 9.18 -10.50 2.61
C LEU A 147 9.85 -9.19 2.17
N GLN A 148 10.98 -9.27 1.47
CA GLN A 148 11.66 -8.09 0.93
C GLN A 148 10.81 -7.40 -0.16
N LEU A 149 10.18 -8.17 -1.03
CA LEU A 149 9.26 -7.67 -2.04
C LEU A 149 8.06 -6.95 -1.39
N LEU A 150 7.41 -7.57 -0.39
CA LEU A 150 6.30 -6.96 0.35
C LEU A 150 6.72 -5.66 1.03
N LYS A 151 7.92 -5.59 1.62
CA LYS A 151 8.47 -4.36 2.21
C LYS A 151 8.62 -3.24 1.17
N ASN A 152 9.04 -3.56 -0.05
CA ASN A 152 9.14 -2.58 -1.13
C ASN A 152 7.77 -2.06 -1.56
N VAL A 153 6.76 -2.94 -1.61
CA VAL A 153 5.37 -2.58 -1.89
C VAL A 153 4.85 -1.61 -0.85
N TYR A 154 4.98 -1.91 0.46
CA TYR A 154 4.57 -0.99 1.52
C TYR A 154 5.19 0.40 1.37
N LYS A 155 6.50 0.46 1.12
CA LYS A 155 7.21 1.73 0.90
C LYS A 155 6.65 2.49 -0.30
N HIS A 156 6.36 1.80 -1.40
CA HIS A 156 5.84 2.45 -2.60
C HIS A 156 4.41 2.97 -2.39
N VAL A 157 3.54 2.19 -1.76
CA VAL A 157 2.17 2.61 -1.46
C VAL A 157 2.16 3.78 -0.46
N ASP A 158 3.02 3.77 0.55
CA ASP A 158 3.15 4.88 1.49
C ASP A 158 3.63 6.17 0.81
N LYS A 159 4.57 6.07 -0.14
CA LYS A 159 4.96 7.19 -1.01
C LYS A 159 3.79 7.70 -1.85
N LEU A 160 2.98 6.80 -2.42
CA LEU A 160 1.77 7.16 -3.16
C LEU A 160 0.68 7.77 -2.25
N LYS A 161 0.64 7.45 -0.95
CA LYS A 161 -0.29 8.12 -0.02
C LYS A 161 0.12 9.55 0.29
N LYS A 162 1.42 9.78 0.49
CA LYS A 162 1.97 11.08 0.87
C LYS A 162 1.98 12.09 -0.28
N GLY A 163 1.55 11.68 -1.48
CA GLY A 163 1.73 12.42 -2.71
C GLY A 163 3.18 12.35 -3.18
N ARG A 164 3.37 12.44 -4.49
CA ARG A 164 4.71 12.63 -5.05
C ARG A 164 5.30 13.94 -4.48
N GLY A 165 6.15 13.83 -3.46
CA GLY A 165 7.13 14.89 -3.13
C GLY A 165 8.09 15.18 -4.29
N ASP A 166 8.19 14.22 -5.23
CA ASP A 166 8.87 14.36 -6.52
C ASP A 166 7.87 14.16 -7.66
N VAL A 167 7.20 15.23 -8.05
CA VAL A 167 6.84 15.38 -9.47
C VAL A 167 8.13 15.84 -10.18
N GLN A 168 9.13 14.96 -10.23
CA GLN A 168 10.16 15.02 -11.28
C GLN A 168 9.47 14.63 -12.60
N TYR A 169 8.71 15.55 -13.16
CA TYR A 169 8.41 15.53 -14.59
C TYR A 169 9.49 16.38 -15.25
N LYS A 170 10.52 15.68 -15.73
CA LYS A 170 11.68 16.17 -16.49
C LYS A 170 12.67 17.02 -15.69
N GLU A 171 13.94 16.64 -15.76
CA GLU A 171 15.03 17.61 -15.73
C GLU A 171 14.73 18.72 -16.74
N ASN A 172 14.32 19.88 -16.26
CA ASN A 172 14.81 21.19 -16.67
C ASN A 172 14.01 22.29 -15.94
N THR A 173 14.78 23.16 -15.29
CA THR A 173 14.45 24.52 -14.84
C THR A 173 13.15 24.72 -14.07
N MET A 174 13.25 24.89 -12.74
CA MET A 174 12.80 26.13 -12.07
C MET A 174 13.11 26.13 -10.56
N LYS A 175 13.50 27.32 -10.07
CA LYS A 175 14.00 27.65 -8.73
C LYS A 175 13.00 27.32 -7.62
N VAL A 176 13.53 26.75 -6.53
CA VAL A 176 12.86 26.70 -5.22
C VAL A 176 12.72 28.13 -4.71
N VAL A 177 11.49 28.67 -4.69
CA VAL A 177 11.16 29.94 -4.04
C VAL A 177 10.57 29.62 -2.67
N HIS A 178 11.44 29.74 -1.66
CA HIS A 178 11.21 29.69 -0.21
C HIS A 178 10.95 28.34 0.48
N ILE A 179 12.00 27.87 1.16
CA ILE A 179 11.89 27.14 2.43
C ILE A 179 11.76 28.21 3.54
N LYS A 180 10.63 28.27 4.24
CA LYS A 180 10.51 29.08 5.46
C LYS A 180 11.34 28.42 6.57
N THR A 181 12.60 28.83 6.69
CA THR A 181 13.40 28.59 7.88
C THR A 181 12.82 29.43 9.02
N LYS A 182 12.48 28.79 10.15
CA LYS A 182 12.04 29.49 11.37
C LYS A 182 13.09 30.56 11.73
N SER A 183 12.66 31.82 11.75
CA SER A 183 13.43 32.94 12.28
C SER A 183 13.70 32.70 13.76
N LYS A 184 14.95 32.40 14.14
CA LYS A 184 15.46 32.76 15.46
C LYS A 184 15.56 34.28 15.48
N LYS A 185 14.83 34.91 16.40
CA LYS A 185 14.98 36.33 16.76
C LYS A 185 16.46 36.58 17.08
N ALA A 186 17.11 37.43 16.29
CA ALA A 186 18.25 38.19 16.76
C ALA A 186 17.68 39.38 17.53
N SER A 187 17.79 39.33 18.85
CA SER A 187 17.89 40.54 19.66
C SER A 187 19.33 41.01 19.50
N ASP A 188 19.53 42.07 18.73
CA ASP A 188 20.64 43.02 18.92
C ASP A 188 20.38 44.25 18.04
N SER A 189 19.99 45.35 18.68
CA SER A 189 20.32 46.69 18.21
C SER A 189 20.22 47.68 19.39
N MET A 190 21.39 47.99 19.93
CA MET A 190 21.91 49.33 20.20
C MET A 190 21.11 50.29 21.09
N THR A 191 21.67 50.53 22.28
CA THR A 191 22.25 51.84 22.64
C THR A 191 23.58 51.59 23.32
#